data_AF-A0A4R1PP40-F1
#
_entry.id   AF-A0A4R1PP40-F1
#
_cell.length_a   1.000
_cell.length_b   1.000
_cell.length_c   1.000
_cell.angle_alpha   90.00
_cell.angle_beta   90.00
_cell.angle_gamma   90.00
#
_symmetry.space_group_name_H-M   'P 1'
#
loop_
_entity.id
_entity.type
_entity.pdbx_description
1 polymer ?
#
loop_
_entity_poly.entity_id
_entity_poly.type
_entity_poly.pdbx_seq_one_letter_code
_entity_poly.pdbx_strand_id
1 'polypeptide(L)'
;MIARLLQWAGPVCLLVAALVVYMVAHTAATLATEQRDQFARQADTLATELAAERSAQAKLRTTQDSLRAELARRHSQIEDLKHENQELRDWAAQPLPAAARRLRERPALTGADAYQDWLSGRGAVPLAGDGAER
;
A
#
# COMPACT_ATOMS: atom_id res chain seq x y z
N MET A 1 84.47 -16.92 -43.49
CA MET A 1 82.99 -16.91 -43.41
C MET A 1 82.47 -16.93 -41.97
N ILE A 2 83.07 -17.72 -41.06
CA ILE A 2 82.63 -17.85 -39.65
C ILE A 2 82.72 -16.54 -38.84
N ALA A 3 83.77 -15.73 -39.02
CA ALA A 3 83.93 -14.45 -38.30
C ALA A 3 82.85 -13.40 -38.62
N ARG A 4 82.24 -13.47 -39.81
CA ARG A 4 81.19 -12.55 -40.26
C ARG A 4 79.81 -12.90 -39.70
N LEU A 5 79.59 -14.17 -39.31
CA LEU A 5 78.37 -14.63 -38.64
C LEU A 5 78.33 -14.23 -37.16
N LEU A 6 79.50 -14.21 -36.49
CA LEU A 6 79.58 -13.84 -35.08
C LEU A 6 79.30 -12.34 -34.84
N GLN A 7 79.58 -11.49 -35.83
CA GLN A 7 79.32 -10.04 -35.76
C GLN A 7 77.83 -9.68 -35.67
N TRP A 8 76.93 -10.58 -36.10
CA TRP A 8 75.48 -10.34 -36.10
C TRP A 8 74.73 -11.02 -34.95
N ALA A 9 75.39 -11.89 -34.18
CA ALA A 9 74.75 -12.63 -33.10
C ALA A 9 74.23 -11.69 -31.98
N GLY A 10 75.03 -10.71 -31.57
CA GLY A 10 74.65 -9.70 -30.57
C GLY A 10 73.45 -8.84 -30.97
N PRO A 11 73.48 -8.13 -32.12
CA PRO A 11 72.37 -7.28 -32.53
C PRO A 11 71.08 -8.07 -32.81
N VAL A 12 71.18 -9.28 -33.37
CA VAL A 12 70.01 -10.14 -33.56
C VAL A 12 69.40 -10.55 -32.22
N CYS A 13 70.21 -10.88 -31.22
CA CYS A 13 69.72 -11.22 -29.88
C CYS A 13 69.00 -10.04 -29.21
N LEU A 14 69.55 -8.82 -29.33
CA LEU A 14 68.91 -7.61 -28.81
C LEU A 14 67.58 -7.30 -29.50
N LEU A 15 67.50 -7.47 -30.82
CA LEU A 15 66.25 -7.28 -31.57
C LEU A 15 65.18 -8.30 -31.14
N VAL A 16 65.55 -9.56 -30.95
CA VAL A 16 64.62 -10.59 -30.46
C VAL A 16 64.15 -10.26 -29.05
N ALA A 17 65.05 -9.85 -28.15
CA ALA A 17 64.69 -9.45 -26.79
C ALA A 17 63.74 -8.23 -26.79
N ALA A 18 64.02 -7.22 -27.61
CA ALA A 18 63.17 -6.04 -27.74
C ALA A 18 61.78 -6.39 -28.31
N LEU A 19 61.72 -7.28 -29.31
CA LEU A 19 60.45 -7.78 -29.86
C LEU A 19 59.64 -8.51 -28.79
N VAL A 20 60.26 -9.39 -28.00
CA VAL A 20 59.57 -10.13 -26.93
C VAL A 20 59.03 -9.17 -25.86
N VAL A 21 59.82 -8.19 -25.43
CA VAL A 21 59.38 -7.17 -24.47
C VAL A 21 58.23 -6.35 -25.03
N TYR A 22 58.31 -5.91 -26.29
CA TYR A 22 57.24 -5.18 -26.96
C TYR A 22 55.94 -6.00 -27.04
N MET A 23 56.04 -7.27 -27.43
CA MET A 23 54.88 -8.18 -27.52
C MET A 23 54.22 -8.39 -26.16
N VAL A 24 55.01 -8.62 -25.09
CA VAL A 24 54.48 -8.77 -23.73
C VAL A 24 53.86 -7.46 -23.23
N ALA A 25 54.47 -6.31 -23.49
CA ALA A 25 53.91 -5.02 -23.11
C ALA A 25 52.60 -4.73 -23.87
N HIS A 26 52.54 -5.08 -25.15
CA HIS A 26 51.34 -4.91 -25.97
C HIS A 26 50.20 -5.80 -25.50
N THR A 27 50.45 -7.09 -25.24
CA THR A 27 49.41 -7.99 -24.72
C THR A 27 48.96 -7.62 -23.32
N ALA A 28 49.87 -7.18 -22.45
CA ALA A 28 49.51 -6.67 -21.13
C ALA A 28 48.61 -5.42 -21.23
N ALA A 29 48.89 -4.52 -22.18
CA ALA A 29 48.07 -3.34 -22.42
C ALA A 29 46.67 -3.70 -22.93
N THR A 30 46.56 -4.64 -23.89
CA THR A 30 45.25 -5.07 -24.43
C THR A 30 44.42 -5.81 -23.38
N LEU A 31 45.05 -6.68 -22.58
CA LEU A 31 44.37 -7.37 -21.49
C LEU A 31 43.86 -6.39 -20.43
N ALA A 32 44.65 -5.36 -20.09
CA ALA A 32 44.23 -4.35 -19.14
C ALA A 32 43.03 -3.54 -19.64
N THR A 33 42.96 -3.23 -20.94
CA THR A 33 41.78 -2.56 -21.52
C THR A 33 40.55 -3.46 -21.52
N GLU A 34 40.70 -4.73 -21.92
CA GLU A 34 39.59 -5.68 -21.94
C GLU A 34 39.01 -5.91 -20.54
N GLN A 35 39.86 -6.05 -19.52
CA GLN A 35 39.42 -6.17 -18.14
C GLN A 35 38.67 -4.93 -17.68
N ARG A 36 39.18 -3.72 -17.97
CA ARG A 36 38.48 -2.47 -17.64
C ARG A 36 37.11 -2.39 -18.29
N ASP A 37 37.00 -2.76 -19.57
CA ASP A 37 35.74 -2.75 -20.29
C ASP A 37 34.75 -3.80 -19.78
N GLN A 38 35.25 -4.96 -19.34
CA GLN A 38 34.43 -5.97 -18.67
C GLN A 38 33.90 -5.45 -17.33
N PHE A 39 34.75 -4.88 -16.49
CA PHE A 39 34.32 -4.30 -15.22
C PHE A 39 33.36 -3.13 -15.40
N ALA A 40 33.58 -2.28 -16.40
CA ALA A 40 32.66 -1.19 -16.74
C ALA A 40 31.28 -1.72 -17.14
N ARG A 41 31.22 -2.76 -17.98
CA ARG A 41 29.96 -3.41 -18.38
C ARG A 41 29.25 -4.10 -17.21
N GLN A 42 30.01 -4.77 -16.34
CA GLN A 42 29.47 -5.39 -15.13
C GLN A 42 28.91 -4.33 -14.18
N ALA A 43 29.63 -3.23 -13.96
CA ALA A 43 29.18 -2.13 -13.13
C ALA A 43 27.90 -1.48 -13.68
N ASP A 44 27.81 -1.29 -15.00
CA ASP A 44 26.62 -0.75 -15.65
C ASP A 44 25.41 -1.70 -15.52
N THR A 45 25.63 -3.00 -15.68
CA THR A 45 24.59 -4.02 -15.49
C THR A 45 24.10 -4.03 -14.04
N LEU A 46 25.01 -4.04 -13.07
CA LEU A 46 24.65 -3.97 -11.64
C LEU A 46 23.93 -2.67 -11.29
N ALA A 47 24.33 -1.54 -11.90
CA ALA A 47 23.67 -0.25 -11.67
C ALA A 47 22.23 -0.24 -12.21
N THR A 48 22.00 -0.81 -13.39
CA THR A 48 20.67 -0.91 -14.00
C THR A 48 19.77 -1.87 -13.23
N GLU A 49 20.28 -3.03 -12.81
CA GLU A 49 19.56 -3.96 -11.94
C GLU A 49 19.19 -3.33 -10.60
N LEU A 50 20.13 -2.64 -9.95
CA LEU A 50 19.88 -1.96 -8.68
C LEU A 50 18.83 -0.84 -8.82
N ALA A 51 18.84 -0.12 -9.94
CA ALA A 51 17.83 0.90 -10.23
C ALA A 51 16.44 0.27 -10.41
N ALA A 52 16.35 -0.83 -11.16
CA ALA A 52 15.12 -1.59 -11.33
C ALA A 52 14.58 -2.12 -9.98
N GLU A 53 15.45 -2.72 -9.17
CA GLU A 53 15.09 -3.25 -7.84
C GLU A 53 14.59 -2.13 -6.92
N ARG A 54 15.27 -0.97 -6.87
CA ARG A 54 14.83 0.19 -6.09
C ARG A 54 13.45 0.69 -6.53
N SER A 55 13.19 0.71 -7.84
CA SER A 55 11.88 1.11 -8.37
C SER A 55 10.77 0.12 -7.96
N ALA A 56 11.06 -1.18 -8.00
CA ALA A 56 10.15 -2.23 -7.57
C ALA A 56 9.86 -2.15 -6.07
N GLN A 57 10.89 -1.93 -5.24
CA GLN A 57 10.74 -1.74 -3.80
C GLN A 57 9.94 -0.49 -3.45
N ALA A 58 10.17 0.63 -4.16
CA ALA A 58 9.38 1.84 -3.98
C ALA A 58 7.90 1.59 -4.28
N LYS A 59 7.59 0.92 -5.40
CA LYS A 59 6.22 0.54 -5.77
C LYS A 59 5.58 -0.40 -4.74
N LEU A 60 6.34 -1.35 -4.21
CA LEU A 60 5.87 -2.26 -3.18
C LEU A 60 5.51 -1.50 -1.89
N ARG A 61 6.37 -0.59 -1.45
CA ARG A 61 6.11 0.26 -0.27
C ARG A 61 4.85 1.10 -0.45
N THR A 62 4.72 1.78 -1.57
CA THR A 62 3.50 2.57 -1.88
C THR A 62 2.24 1.70 -1.84
N THR A 63 2.29 0.50 -2.42
CA THR A 63 1.17 -0.44 -2.38
C THR A 63 0.85 -0.88 -0.96
N GLN A 64 1.87 -1.23 -0.17
CA GLN A 64 1.70 -1.64 1.23
C GLN A 64 1.09 -0.52 2.08
N ASP A 65 1.54 0.71 1.90
CA ASP A 65 1.04 1.86 2.66
C ASP A 65 -0.42 2.17 2.28
N SER A 66 -0.76 2.08 0.99
CA SER A 66 -2.15 2.18 0.53
C SER A 66 -3.04 1.09 1.16
N LEU A 67 -2.57 -0.16 1.18
CA LEU A 67 -3.32 -1.27 1.76
C LEU A 67 -3.50 -1.11 3.27
N ARG A 68 -2.46 -0.65 3.99
CA ARG A 68 -2.56 -0.36 5.43
C ARG A 68 -3.57 0.76 5.70
N ALA A 69 -3.54 1.83 4.91
CA ALA A 69 -4.50 2.92 5.04
C ALA A 69 -5.94 2.46 4.76
N GLU A 70 -6.14 1.64 3.72
CA GLU A 70 -7.46 1.09 3.40
C GLU A 70 -7.96 0.15 4.48
N LEU A 71 -7.11 -0.73 5.01
CA LEU A 71 -7.45 -1.63 6.11
C LEU A 71 -7.83 -0.85 7.38
N ALA A 72 -7.08 0.18 7.74
CA ALA A 72 -7.41 1.04 8.88
C ALA A 72 -8.77 1.73 8.68
N ARG A 73 -9.03 2.24 7.48
CA ARG A 73 -10.31 2.87 7.14
C ARG A 73 -11.48 1.89 7.22
N ARG A 74 -11.33 0.70 6.63
CA ARG A 74 -12.34 -0.36 6.68
C ARG A 74 -12.60 -0.84 8.10
N HIS A 75 -11.55 -0.92 8.92
CA HIS A 75 -11.69 -1.30 10.33
C HIS A 75 -12.53 -0.26 11.10
N SER A 76 -12.20 1.04 10.99
CA SER A 76 -13.00 2.11 11.60
C SER A 76 -14.45 2.04 11.15
N GLN A 77 -14.69 1.92 9.84
CA GLN A 77 -16.04 1.85 9.30
C GLN A 77 -16.84 0.66 9.86
N ILE A 78 -16.21 -0.49 10.07
CA ILE A 78 -16.88 -1.65 10.68
C ILE A 78 -17.24 -1.37 12.14
N GLU A 79 -16.35 -0.75 12.91
CA GLU A 79 -16.63 -0.40 14.30
C GLU A 79 -17.72 0.66 14.42
N ASP A 80 -17.70 1.68 13.57
CA ASP A 80 -18.75 2.71 13.51
C ASP A 80 -20.12 2.07 13.20
N LEU A 81 -20.18 1.20 12.18
CA LEU A 81 -21.40 0.49 11.82
C LEU A 81 -21.90 -0.45 12.93
N LYS A 82 -21.00 -1.09 13.69
CA LYS A 82 -21.39 -1.90 14.85
C LYS A 82 -22.01 -1.04 15.94
N HIS A 83 -21.41 0.12 16.21
CA HIS A 83 -21.91 1.04 17.22
C HIS A 83 -23.29 1.57 16.83
N GLU A 84 -23.46 2.06 15.60
CA GLU A 84 -24.75 2.52 15.08
C GLU A 84 -25.81 1.40 15.12
N ASN A 85 -25.43 0.16 14.76
CA ASN A 85 -26.37 -0.96 14.83
C ASN A 85 -26.82 -1.24 16.27
N GLN A 86 -25.90 -1.14 17.23
CA GLN A 86 -26.20 -1.30 18.64
C GLN A 86 -27.13 -0.20 19.14
N GLU A 87 -26.86 1.06 18.81
CA GLU A 87 -27.73 2.19 19.15
C GLU A 87 -29.15 2.02 18.59
N LEU A 88 -29.28 1.55 17.34
CA LEU A 88 -30.58 1.27 16.73
C LEU A 88 -31.31 0.10 17.39
N ARG A 89 -30.57 -0.95 17.78
CA ARG A 89 -31.13 -2.07 18.54
C ARG A 89 -31.61 -1.63 19.90
N ASP A 90 -30.82 -0.82 20.58
CA ASP A 90 -31.19 -0.26 21.87
C ASP A 90 -32.43 0.60 21.70
N TRP A 91 -32.46 1.54 20.74
CA TRP A 91 -33.61 2.38 20.37
C TRP A 91 -34.90 1.58 20.14
N ALA A 92 -34.79 0.48 19.40
CA ALA A 92 -35.93 -0.39 19.11
C ALA A 92 -36.41 -1.19 20.33
N ALA A 93 -35.54 -1.41 21.31
CA ALA A 93 -35.84 -2.12 22.54
C ALA A 93 -36.51 -1.23 23.61
N GLN A 94 -36.44 0.11 23.52
CA GLN A 94 -37.17 0.93 24.50
C GLN A 94 -38.68 0.75 24.37
N PRO A 95 -39.39 0.72 25.51
CA PRO A 95 -40.84 0.61 25.52
C PRO A 95 -41.47 1.84 24.86
N LEU A 96 -42.57 1.62 24.13
CA LEU A 96 -43.31 2.71 23.51
C LEU A 96 -43.73 3.77 24.56
N PRO A 97 -43.65 5.08 24.20
CA PRO A 97 -44.13 6.16 25.05
C PRO A 97 -45.58 5.95 25.49
N ALA A 98 -45.93 6.41 26.69
CA ALA A 98 -47.26 6.21 27.27
C ALA A 98 -48.40 6.71 26.34
N ALA A 99 -48.19 7.80 25.62
CA ALA A 99 -49.14 8.32 24.64
C ALA A 99 -49.39 7.31 23.49
N ALA A 100 -48.32 6.73 22.92
CA ALA A 100 -48.41 5.72 21.87
C ALA A 100 -49.02 4.40 22.38
N ARG A 101 -48.72 3.99 23.62
CA ARG A 101 -49.36 2.82 24.24
C ARG A 101 -50.86 3.01 24.44
N ARG A 102 -51.29 4.17 24.94
CA ARG A 102 -52.72 4.53 25.10
C ARG A 102 -53.48 4.55 23.78
N LEU A 103 -52.82 4.83 22.65
CA LEU A 103 -53.43 4.71 21.32
C LEU A 103 -53.74 3.25 20.95
N ARG A 104 -52.86 2.32 21.34
CA ARG A 104 -52.99 0.89 21.05
C ARG A 104 -53.88 0.15 22.05
N GLU A 105 -53.93 0.59 23.29
CA GLU A 105 -54.82 0.07 24.31
C GLU A 105 -56.26 0.50 24.01
N ARG A 106 -56.98 -0.34 23.25
CA ARG A 106 -58.40 -0.13 22.96
C ARG A 106 -59.25 -0.73 24.08
N PRO A 107 -60.05 0.07 24.82
CA PRO A 107 -61.02 -0.48 25.76
C PRO A 107 -62.08 -1.31 25.02
N ALA A 108 -62.75 -2.22 25.73
CA ALA A 108 -63.90 -2.94 25.19
C ALA A 108 -65.05 -1.95 24.97
N LEU A 109 -65.18 -1.43 23.75
CA LEU A 109 -66.23 -0.50 23.35
C LEU A 109 -67.38 -1.32 22.77
N THR A 110 -68.52 -1.33 23.48
CA THR A 110 -69.76 -1.96 23.05
C THR A 110 -70.70 -0.89 22.52
N GLY A 111 -70.82 -0.77 21.20
CA GLY A 111 -71.70 0.22 20.55
C GLY A 111 -70.95 1.37 19.87
N ALA A 112 -71.64 2.04 18.94
CA ALA A 112 -71.09 3.15 18.15
C ALA A 112 -71.03 4.47 18.94
N ASP A 113 -71.98 4.66 19.85
CA ASP A 113 -72.03 5.72 20.86
C ASP A 113 -70.82 5.66 21.80
N ALA A 114 -70.54 4.49 22.38
CA ALA A 114 -69.37 4.25 23.22
C ALA A 114 -68.06 4.52 22.45
N TYR A 115 -68.02 4.23 21.15
CA TYR A 115 -66.87 4.52 20.29
C TYR A 115 -66.68 6.01 20.05
N GLN A 116 -67.77 6.76 19.82
CA GLN A 116 -67.74 8.19 19.59
C GLN A 116 -67.33 8.96 20.86
N ASP A 117 -67.85 8.57 22.03
CA ASP A 117 -67.45 9.16 23.31
C ASP A 117 -65.97 8.90 23.64
N TRP A 118 -65.47 7.69 23.35
CA TRP A 118 -64.07 7.35 23.55
C TRP A 118 -63.12 8.17 22.65
N LEU A 119 -63.50 8.43 21.40
CA LEU A 119 -62.74 9.31 20.50
C LEU A 119 -62.79 10.77 20.95
N SER A 120 -63.95 11.22 21.42
CA SER A 120 -64.20 12.62 21.81
C SER A 120 -63.56 13.00 23.14
N GLY A 121 -63.44 12.06 24.08
CA GLY A 121 -62.83 12.27 25.39
C GLY A 121 -61.29 12.32 25.38
N ARG A 122 -60.64 11.84 24.32
CA ARG A 122 -59.21 12.04 24.11
C ARG A 122 -58.97 13.39 23.45
N GLY A 123 -58.95 14.45 24.26
CA GLY A 123 -58.49 15.78 23.83
C GLY A 123 -57.13 15.70 23.09
N ALA A 124 -56.87 16.67 22.22
CA ALA A 124 -55.72 16.71 21.31
C ALA A 124 -54.41 16.22 21.99
N VAL A 125 -53.73 15.28 21.34
CA VAL A 125 -52.43 14.76 21.81
C VAL A 125 -51.45 15.94 21.84
N PRO A 126 -50.82 16.26 22.98
CA PRO A 126 -49.82 17.32 23.03
C PRO A 126 -48.70 17.00 22.04
N LEU A 127 -48.22 17.99 21.28
CA LEU A 127 -47.05 17.81 20.43
C LEU A 127 -45.89 17.30 21.30
N ALA A 128 -45.28 16.19 20.90
CA ALA A 128 -44.09 15.67 21.57
C ALA A 128 -42.90 16.57 21.21
N GLY A 129 -42.58 17.53 22.08
CA GLY A 129 -41.36 18.33 21.97
C GLY A 129 -41.49 19.67 22.66
N ASP A 130 -41.24 19.72 23.97
CA ASP A 130 -40.86 20.93 24.72
C ASP A 130 -40.32 20.54 26.11
N GLY A 131 -39.28 19.70 26.11
CA GLY A 131 -38.72 19.16 27.35
C GLY A 131 -37.32 18.59 27.19
N ALA A 132 -36.40 19.38 26.62
CA ALA A 132 -34.97 19.09 26.63
C ALA A 132 -34.17 20.37 26.87
N GLU A 133 -34.44 21.10 27.95
CA GLU A 133 -33.50 22.03 28.56
C GLU A 133 -33.73 22.12 30.09
N ARG A 134 -33.08 21.22 30.85
CA ARG A 134 -32.32 21.45 32.10
C ARG A 134 -32.19 20.17 32.94
#